data_AF-A0A8H7DQ42-F1
#
_entry.id   AF-A0A8H7DQ42-F1
#
_cell.length_a   1.000
_cell.length_b   1.000
_cell.length_c   1.000
_cell.angle_alpha   90.00
_cell.angle_beta   90.00
_cell.angle_gamma   90.00
#
_symmetry.space_group_name_H-M   'P 1'
#
loop_
_entity.id
_entity.type
_entity.pdbx_description
1 polymer ?
#
loop_
_entity_poly.entity_id
_entity_poly.type
_entity_poly.pdbx_seq_one_letter_code
_entity_poly.pdbx_strand_id
1 'polypeptide(L)'
;MSVPAGSGTIAPLTSPTGTGSPHGNKQWEDILEEMRCHLQDAERLAEEHHKMTNELLDLQMVGWLRKVQLPLIYAPQHHQTLQNRYQSDICIPKQDTAELQWMLEEQQKHSNTLRADLFTSRAALKESIRERDTDAARQQEERSRCTANATQLEKERLRFASTEREVYQSLICGICIDADGLLDTDGDDSMIVTRCGHIFCKTCLKGAENTVCPFCRSTKGTFPKAISVPGIRSALRAFKGHQTARRVERKTKLFNKRTARASQLTGSNFHRDMLDKLGLGGMSSDESDGGEEPVPTVCQVPWRSPHITKLLHELDDTGSPAERQHVVHAMPSSSKAVPCLPRNFYEAKWLSSLSKEKRRILAIQKSVDFTQTEDTLMDDDTM
;
A
#
# COMPACT_ATOMS: atom_id res chain seq x y z
N MET A 1 0.81 60.78 17.27
CA MET A 1 0.06 60.08 16.22
C MET A 1 0.90 58.88 15.83
N SER A 2 0.99 57.80 16.61
CA SER A 2 -0.06 56.84 17.03
C SER A 2 -0.65 56.09 15.85
N VAL A 3 -0.20 54.84 15.60
CA VAL A 3 -0.95 53.57 15.42
C VAL A 3 0.08 52.46 15.04
N PRO A 4 -0.07 51.20 15.51
CA PRO A 4 1.03 50.26 15.70
C PRO A 4 1.17 49.19 14.59
N ALA A 5 2.36 48.56 14.56
CA ALA A 5 2.66 47.38 13.75
C ALA A 5 1.92 46.15 14.29
N GLY A 6 1.02 45.59 13.47
CA GLY A 6 0.31 44.34 13.74
C GLY A 6 1.20 43.12 13.51
N SER A 7 1.23 42.24 14.51
CA SER A 7 1.79 40.89 14.43
C SER A 7 0.92 40.02 13.50
N GLY A 8 1.52 39.45 12.46
CA GLY A 8 0.93 38.43 11.61
C GLY A 8 1.71 37.12 11.76
N THR A 9 1.30 36.28 12.71
CA THR A 9 1.78 34.91 12.85
C THR A 9 1.11 34.06 11.75
N ILE A 10 1.86 33.71 10.70
CA ILE A 10 1.41 32.73 9.71
C ILE A 10 1.86 31.35 10.19
N ALA A 11 0.91 30.55 10.67
CA ALA A 11 1.11 29.13 10.96
C ALA A 11 1.22 28.33 9.63
N PRO A 12 2.07 27.29 9.56
CA PRO A 12 2.08 26.40 8.39
C PRO A 12 0.84 25.50 8.42
N LEU A 13 0.08 25.54 7.33
CA LEU A 13 -0.98 24.58 7.02
C LEU A 13 -0.38 23.17 6.91
N THR A 14 -0.63 22.34 7.91
CA THR A 14 -0.40 20.89 7.86
C THR A 14 -1.49 20.24 6.99
N SER A 15 -1.08 19.66 5.86
CA SER A 15 -1.94 18.78 5.06
C SER A 15 -2.17 17.46 5.81
N PRO A 16 -3.40 16.94 5.92
CA PRO A 16 -3.63 15.61 6.42
C PRO A 16 -3.34 14.60 5.30
N THR A 17 -2.19 13.92 5.38
CA THR A 17 -1.95 12.68 4.61
C THR A 17 -2.83 11.57 5.19
N GLY A 18 -4.06 11.50 4.71
CA GLY A 18 -4.94 10.36 4.91
C GLY A 18 -4.36 9.14 4.19
N THR A 19 -3.81 8.22 4.96
CA THR A 19 -3.48 6.86 4.53
C THR A 19 -4.78 6.15 4.16
N GLY A 20 -5.02 5.97 2.86
CA GLY A 20 -6.09 5.11 2.36
C GLY A 20 -5.89 3.69 2.86
N SER A 21 -6.69 3.29 3.83
CA SER A 21 -6.80 1.91 4.30
C SER A 21 -7.58 1.09 3.25
N PRO A 22 -7.11 -0.10 2.83
CA PRO A 22 -7.84 -0.96 1.89
C PRO A 22 -9.15 -1.51 2.45
N HIS A 23 -9.41 -1.34 3.75
CA HIS A 23 -10.64 -1.80 4.40
C HIS A 23 -11.85 -0.91 4.17
N GLY A 24 -11.67 0.31 3.65
CA GLY A 24 -12.80 1.20 3.35
C GLY A 24 -13.69 0.67 2.22
N ASN A 25 -13.12 0.05 1.18
CA ASN A 25 -13.90 -0.36 0.01
C ASN A 25 -14.85 -1.52 0.31
N LYS A 26 -14.47 -2.46 1.17
CA LYS A 26 -15.31 -3.62 1.50
C LYS A 26 -16.55 -3.22 2.30
N GLN A 27 -16.37 -2.28 3.24
CA GLN A 27 -17.49 -1.73 4.01
C GLN A 27 -18.49 -0.97 3.12
N TRP A 28 -18.01 -0.24 2.11
CA TRP A 28 -18.89 0.43 1.15
C TRP A 28 -19.59 -0.54 0.20
N GLU A 29 -18.92 -1.61 -0.23
CA GLU A 29 -19.53 -2.67 -1.04
C GLU A 29 -20.64 -3.41 -0.26
N ASP A 30 -20.41 -3.71 1.02
CA ASP A 30 -21.41 -4.34 1.90
C ASP A 30 -22.64 -3.44 2.11
N ILE A 31 -22.43 -2.12 2.32
CA ILE A 31 -23.53 -1.14 2.43
C ILE A 31 -24.30 -1.02 1.11
N LEU A 32 -23.62 -1.04 -0.03
CA LEU A 32 -24.27 -0.97 -1.35
C LEU A 32 -25.09 -2.23 -1.64
N GLU A 33 -24.64 -3.39 -1.20
CA GLU A 33 -25.37 -4.64 -1.35
C GLU A 33 -26.60 -4.70 -0.43
N GLU A 34 -26.48 -4.23 0.81
CA GLU A 34 -27.61 -4.08 1.73
C GLU A 34 -28.67 -3.11 1.18
N MET A 35 -28.25 -1.97 0.62
CA MET A 35 -29.16 -1.03 -0.05
C MET A 35 -29.83 -1.62 -1.30
N ARG A 36 -29.11 -2.48 -2.04
CA ARG A 36 -29.67 -3.18 -3.21
C ARG A 36 -30.75 -4.18 -2.79
N CYS A 37 -30.51 -4.95 -1.72
CA CYS A 37 -31.50 -5.86 -1.15
C CYS A 37 -32.76 -5.10 -0.68
N HIS A 38 -32.60 -3.97 0.02
CA HIS A 38 -33.74 -3.16 0.45
C HIS A 38 -34.55 -2.57 -0.71
N LEU A 39 -33.91 -2.17 -1.80
CA LEU A 39 -34.61 -1.70 -3.00
C LEU A 39 -35.39 -2.82 -3.69
N GLN A 40 -34.83 -4.03 -3.78
CA GLN A 40 -35.54 -5.19 -4.33
C GLN A 40 -36.74 -5.60 -3.47
N ASP A 41 -36.60 -5.53 -2.14
CA ASP A 41 -37.70 -5.79 -1.22
C ASP A 41 -38.81 -4.73 -1.34
N ALA A 42 -38.44 -3.45 -1.51
CA ALA A 42 -39.40 -2.37 -1.74
C ALA A 42 -40.14 -2.51 -3.08
N GLU A 43 -39.45 -2.91 -4.15
CA GLU A 43 -40.06 -3.21 -5.45
C GLU A 43 -41.04 -4.39 -5.34
N ARG A 44 -40.65 -5.47 -4.65
CA ARG A 44 -41.53 -6.63 -4.40
C ARG A 44 -42.79 -6.22 -3.62
N LEU A 45 -42.64 -5.44 -2.54
CA LEU A 45 -43.77 -4.95 -1.75
C LEU A 45 -44.68 -4.01 -2.56
N ALA A 46 -44.12 -3.18 -3.43
CA ALA A 46 -44.91 -2.33 -4.32
C ALA A 46 -45.72 -3.15 -5.35
N GLU A 47 -45.14 -4.24 -5.87
CA GLU A 47 -45.82 -5.16 -6.78
C GLU A 47 -46.92 -5.97 -6.08
N GLU A 48 -46.67 -6.43 -4.85
CA GLU A 48 -47.68 -7.07 -3.99
C GLU A 48 -48.82 -6.09 -3.65
N HIS A 49 -48.50 -4.84 -3.31
CA HIS A 49 -49.51 -3.81 -3.06
C HIS A 49 -50.31 -3.52 -4.33
N HIS A 50 -49.67 -3.44 -5.50
CA HIS A 50 -50.36 -3.25 -6.77
C HIS A 50 -51.32 -4.42 -7.08
N LYS A 51 -50.86 -5.65 -6.86
CA LYS A 51 -51.67 -6.87 -7.01
C LYS A 51 -52.88 -6.85 -6.08
N MET A 52 -52.66 -6.55 -4.80
CA MET A 52 -53.73 -6.46 -3.80
C MET A 52 -54.72 -5.31 -4.11
N THR A 53 -54.23 -4.19 -4.65
CA THR A 53 -55.09 -3.08 -5.08
C THR A 53 -55.95 -3.49 -6.28
N ASN A 54 -55.38 -4.22 -7.24
CA ASN A 54 -56.11 -4.76 -8.39
C ASN A 54 -57.13 -5.83 -7.96
N GLU A 55 -56.79 -6.71 -7.02
CA GLU A 55 -57.73 -7.68 -6.44
C GLU A 55 -58.88 -6.99 -5.68
N LEU A 56 -58.61 -5.90 -4.95
CA LEU A 56 -59.64 -5.08 -4.31
C LEU A 56 -60.53 -4.34 -5.31
N LEU A 57 -59.95 -3.84 -6.41
CA LEU A 57 -60.69 -3.25 -7.53
C LEU A 57 -61.57 -4.30 -8.23
N ASP A 58 -61.07 -5.52 -8.43
CA ASP A 58 -61.84 -6.64 -8.97
C ASP A 58 -62.97 -7.06 -8.02
N LEU A 59 -62.72 -7.09 -6.71
CA LEU A 59 -63.77 -7.37 -5.71
C LEU A 59 -64.81 -6.24 -5.63
N GLN A 60 -64.41 -4.97 -5.74
CA GLN A 60 -65.34 -3.84 -5.86
C GLN A 60 -66.14 -3.92 -7.17
N MET A 61 -65.51 -4.24 -8.29
CA MET A 61 -66.15 -4.46 -9.59
C MET A 61 -67.13 -5.62 -9.56
N VAL A 62 -66.79 -6.74 -8.92
CA VAL A 62 -67.67 -7.92 -8.75
C VAL A 62 -68.82 -7.61 -7.79
N GLY A 63 -68.58 -6.81 -6.74
CA GLY A 63 -69.61 -6.30 -5.84
C GLY A 63 -70.57 -5.32 -6.54
N TRP A 64 -70.05 -4.49 -7.45
CA TRP A 64 -70.82 -3.57 -8.28
C TRP A 64 -71.63 -4.34 -9.35
N LEU A 65 -71.01 -5.30 -10.04
CA LEU A 65 -71.69 -6.19 -11.01
C LEU A 65 -72.76 -7.05 -10.33
N ARG A 66 -72.55 -7.58 -9.12
CA ARG A 66 -73.62 -8.28 -8.36
C ARG A 66 -74.77 -7.36 -7.95
N LYS A 67 -74.50 -6.10 -7.61
CA LYS A 67 -75.55 -5.12 -7.29
C LYS A 67 -76.30 -4.63 -8.54
N VAL A 68 -75.64 -4.60 -9.69
CA VAL A 68 -76.22 -4.13 -10.97
C VAL A 68 -76.87 -5.27 -11.78
N GLN A 69 -76.43 -6.52 -11.67
CA GLN A 69 -76.99 -7.65 -12.43
C GLN A 69 -78.11 -8.43 -11.72
N LEU A 70 -78.35 -8.27 -10.41
CA LEU A 70 -79.40 -9.04 -9.72
C LEU A 70 -80.87 -8.63 -9.96
N PRO A 71 -81.23 -7.59 -10.74
CA PRO A 71 -82.60 -7.44 -11.22
C PRO A 71 -82.80 -7.73 -12.73
N LEU A 72 -81.78 -8.16 -13.48
CA LEU A 72 -81.89 -8.25 -14.94
C LEU A 72 -82.14 -9.65 -15.52
N ILE A 73 -82.27 -10.68 -14.69
CA ILE A 73 -82.54 -12.05 -15.15
C ILE A 73 -83.59 -12.72 -14.26
N TYR A 74 -84.84 -12.25 -14.27
CA TYR A 74 -86.04 -13.09 -14.07
C TYR A 74 -87.30 -12.33 -14.53
N ALA A 75 -88.24 -13.08 -15.09
CA ALA A 75 -89.33 -12.69 -15.97
C ALA A 75 -90.32 -11.57 -15.52
N PRO A 76 -91.06 -10.95 -16.47
CA PRO A 76 -91.75 -9.67 -16.28
C PRO A 76 -93.23 -9.78 -15.87
N GLN A 77 -93.60 -10.48 -14.79
CA GLN A 77 -95.02 -10.49 -14.33
C GLN A 77 -95.28 -10.35 -12.81
N HIS A 78 -94.27 -10.05 -11.99
CA HIS A 78 -94.50 -9.82 -10.55
C HIS A 78 -93.81 -8.56 -9.98
N HIS A 79 -93.37 -7.64 -10.84
CA HIS A 79 -92.48 -6.56 -10.42
C HIS A 79 -93.18 -5.41 -9.65
N GLN A 80 -94.49 -5.22 -9.82
CA GLN A 80 -95.21 -4.11 -9.16
C GLN A 80 -95.41 -4.31 -7.65
N THR A 81 -95.39 -5.55 -7.15
CA THR A 81 -95.73 -5.86 -5.74
C THR A 81 -94.49 -5.99 -4.84
N LEU A 82 -93.31 -6.25 -5.41
CA LEU A 82 -92.05 -6.35 -4.67
C LEU A 82 -91.27 -5.04 -4.60
N GLN A 83 -91.42 -4.13 -5.59
CA GLN A 83 -90.82 -2.79 -5.51
C GLN A 83 -91.38 -1.96 -4.35
N ASN A 84 -92.66 -2.14 -3.98
CA ASN A 84 -93.27 -1.42 -2.86
C ASN A 84 -92.93 -2.01 -1.48
N ARG A 85 -92.32 -3.21 -1.38
CA ARG A 85 -91.92 -3.82 -0.10
C ARG A 85 -90.42 -3.73 0.20
N TYR A 86 -89.58 -3.51 -0.80
CA TYR A 86 -88.13 -3.36 -0.62
C TYR A 86 -87.66 -1.89 -0.59
N GLN A 87 -88.55 -0.93 -0.87
CA GLN A 87 -88.24 0.50 -0.74
C GLN A 87 -88.46 1.07 0.67
N SER A 88 -88.93 0.28 1.64
CA SER A 88 -89.26 0.83 2.97
C SER A 88 -88.12 0.84 4.00
N ASP A 89 -87.05 0.02 3.89
CA ASP A 89 -86.15 -0.15 5.06
C ASP A 89 -84.65 -0.23 4.77
N ILE A 90 -84.18 0.27 3.63
CA ILE A 90 -82.74 0.54 3.48
C ILE A 90 -82.55 2.01 3.09
N CYS A 91 -82.63 2.87 4.10
CA CYS A 91 -81.97 4.17 4.08
C CYS A 91 -80.45 3.95 3.98
N ILE A 92 -79.96 3.66 2.78
CA ILE A 92 -78.58 4.02 2.44
C ILE A 92 -78.57 5.54 2.51
N PRO A 93 -77.77 6.17 3.39
CA PRO A 93 -77.66 7.61 3.42
C PRO A 93 -77.32 8.04 2.00
N LYS A 94 -78.09 8.97 1.44
CA LYS A 94 -77.68 9.71 0.24
C LYS A 94 -76.48 10.57 0.65
N GLN A 95 -75.34 9.95 0.90
CA GLN A 95 -74.07 10.66 0.89
C GLN A 95 -73.95 11.27 -0.50
N ASP A 96 -73.68 12.58 -0.52
CA ASP A 96 -73.61 13.38 -1.72
C ASP A 96 -72.66 12.71 -2.71
N THR A 97 -73.23 12.18 -3.80
CA THR A 97 -72.45 11.54 -4.88
C THR A 97 -71.42 12.50 -5.46
N ALA A 98 -71.65 13.81 -5.33
CA ALA A 98 -70.70 14.86 -5.66
C ALA A 98 -69.45 14.86 -4.77
N GLU A 99 -69.60 14.58 -3.47
CA GLU A 99 -68.49 14.57 -2.51
C GLU A 99 -67.56 13.36 -2.76
N LEU A 100 -68.14 12.18 -3.02
CA LEU A 100 -67.39 10.98 -3.40
C LEU A 100 -66.66 11.14 -4.74
N GLN A 101 -67.31 11.78 -5.72
CA GLN A 101 -66.70 12.02 -7.04
C GLN A 101 -65.53 13.03 -6.94
N TRP A 102 -65.70 14.09 -6.15
CA TRP A 102 -64.63 15.04 -5.86
C TRP A 102 -63.44 14.37 -5.15
N MET A 103 -63.69 13.53 -4.14
CA MET A 103 -62.63 12.77 -3.46
C MET A 103 -61.88 11.84 -4.41
N LEU A 104 -62.58 11.19 -5.36
CA LEU A 104 -61.96 10.32 -6.35
C LEU A 104 -61.07 11.10 -7.34
N GLU A 105 -61.54 12.27 -7.79
CA GLU A 105 -60.76 13.16 -8.65
C GLU A 105 -59.52 13.69 -7.93
N GLU A 106 -59.63 14.02 -6.65
CA GLU A 106 -58.50 14.51 -5.86
C GLU A 106 -57.48 13.41 -5.56
N GLN A 107 -57.95 12.18 -5.27
CA GLN A 107 -57.09 10.99 -5.21
C GLN A 107 -56.36 10.74 -6.54
N GLN A 108 -57.06 10.86 -7.67
CA GLN A 108 -56.47 10.65 -8.99
C GLN A 108 -55.41 11.72 -9.30
N LYS A 109 -55.67 13.00 -8.96
CA LYS A 109 -54.68 14.07 -9.08
C LYS A 109 -53.45 13.79 -8.22
N HIS A 110 -53.65 13.42 -6.95
CA HIS A 110 -52.55 13.11 -6.04
C HIS A 110 -51.70 11.93 -6.56
N SER A 111 -52.34 10.86 -7.04
CA SER A 111 -51.67 9.71 -7.67
C SER A 111 -50.87 10.13 -8.91
N ASN A 112 -51.43 11.00 -9.76
CA ASN A 112 -50.72 11.49 -10.95
C ASN A 112 -49.51 12.35 -10.58
N THR A 113 -49.61 13.19 -9.56
CA THR A 113 -48.48 13.98 -9.04
C THR A 113 -47.38 13.06 -8.51
N LEU A 114 -47.72 12.08 -7.68
CA LEU A 114 -46.74 11.11 -7.17
C LEU A 114 -46.04 10.33 -8.30
N ARG A 115 -46.76 9.94 -9.36
CA ARG A 115 -46.13 9.33 -10.54
C ARG A 115 -45.15 10.28 -11.21
N ALA A 116 -45.54 11.54 -11.42
CA ALA A 116 -44.67 12.54 -12.05
C ALA A 116 -43.39 12.78 -11.22
N ASP A 117 -43.51 12.85 -9.90
CA ASP A 117 -42.38 12.97 -8.98
C ASP A 117 -41.46 11.75 -9.06
N LEU A 118 -42.01 10.54 -9.04
CA LEU A 118 -41.24 9.30 -9.20
C LEU A 118 -40.51 9.23 -10.54
N PHE A 119 -41.14 9.66 -11.64
CA PHE A 119 -40.48 9.73 -12.95
C PHE A 119 -39.30 10.70 -12.94
N THR A 120 -39.47 11.86 -12.29
CA THR A 120 -38.44 12.89 -12.19
C THR A 120 -37.28 12.42 -11.30
N SER A 121 -37.57 11.83 -10.14
CA SER A 121 -36.56 11.24 -9.25
C SER A 121 -35.80 10.10 -9.92
N ARG A 122 -36.47 9.24 -10.71
CA ARG A 122 -35.82 8.18 -11.47
C ARG A 122 -34.90 8.73 -12.56
N ALA A 123 -35.30 9.80 -13.24
CA ALA A 123 -34.45 10.46 -14.23
C ALA A 123 -33.21 11.08 -13.56
N ALA A 124 -33.37 11.77 -12.43
CA ALA A 124 -32.27 12.34 -11.66
C ALA A 124 -31.30 11.26 -11.15
N LEU A 125 -31.80 10.13 -10.65
CA LEU A 125 -30.97 9.01 -10.20
C LEU A 125 -30.17 8.40 -11.36
N LYS A 126 -30.78 8.23 -12.53
CA LYS A 126 -30.06 7.74 -13.73
C LYS A 126 -28.92 8.68 -14.12
N GLU A 127 -29.13 9.99 -14.05
CA GLU A 127 -28.10 10.97 -14.37
C GLU A 127 -26.97 10.96 -13.32
N SER A 128 -27.30 10.86 -12.04
CA SER A 128 -26.31 10.70 -10.96
C SER A 128 -25.47 9.43 -11.08
N ILE A 129 -26.05 8.32 -11.56
CA ILE A 129 -25.32 7.08 -11.82
C ILE A 129 -24.35 7.28 -12.99
N ARG A 130 -24.81 7.89 -14.10
CA ARG A 130 -23.95 8.19 -15.25
C ARG A 130 -22.77 9.07 -14.87
N GLU A 131 -23.00 10.12 -14.09
CA GLU A 131 -21.93 11.01 -13.62
C GLU A 131 -20.90 10.23 -12.80
N ARG A 132 -21.34 9.39 -11.86
CA ARG A 132 -20.46 8.51 -11.07
C ARG A 132 -19.66 7.53 -11.95
N ASP A 133 -20.30 6.92 -12.93
CA ASP A 133 -19.62 6.00 -13.86
C ASP A 133 -18.54 6.72 -14.68
N THR A 134 -18.82 7.95 -15.13
CA THR A 134 -17.83 8.76 -15.86
C THR A 134 -16.66 9.20 -14.98
N ASP A 135 -16.91 9.53 -13.72
CA ASP A 135 -15.85 9.88 -12.77
C ASP A 135 -15.02 8.66 -12.36
N ALA A 136 -15.65 7.50 -12.18
CA ALA A 136 -14.96 6.24 -11.93
C ALA A 136 -14.05 5.86 -13.11
N ALA A 137 -14.54 6.00 -14.35
CA ALA A 137 -13.73 5.79 -15.55
C ALA A 137 -12.52 6.75 -15.63
N ARG A 138 -12.74 8.03 -15.32
CA ARG A 138 -11.66 9.04 -15.28
C ARG A 138 -10.61 8.71 -14.21
N GLN A 139 -11.03 8.30 -13.02
CA GLN A 139 -10.13 7.88 -11.95
C GLN A 139 -9.34 6.62 -12.34
N GLN A 140 -9.98 5.66 -13.02
CA GLN A 140 -9.31 4.45 -13.48
C GLN A 140 -8.27 4.74 -14.57
N GLU A 141 -8.56 5.65 -15.50
CA GLU A 141 -7.60 6.12 -16.49
C GLU A 141 -6.41 6.82 -15.82
N GLU A 142 -6.66 7.69 -14.84
CA GLU A 142 -5.61 8.37 -14.10
C GLU A 142 -4.73 7.40 -13.30
N ARG A 143 -5.33 6.41 -12.62
CA ARG A 143 -4.59 5.33 -11.95
C ARG A 143 -3.73 4.56 -12.95
N SER A 144 -4.26 4.22 -14.11
CA SER A 144 -3.54 3.51 -15.17
C SER A 144 -2.34 4.33 -15.66
N ARG A 145 -2.53 5.64 -15.88
CA ARG A 145 -1.45 6.58 -16.23
C ARG A 145 -0.38 6.68 -15.15
N CYS A 146 -0.76 6.78 -13.88
CA CYS A 146 0.19 6.81 -12.76
C CYS A 146 1.00 5.52 -12.66
N THR A 147 0.36 4.35 -12.81
CA THR A 147 1.07 3.06 -12.82
C THR A 147 2.03 2.94 -14.00
N ALA A 148 1.61 3.36 -15.20
CA ALA A 148 2.48 3.39 -16.38
C ALA A 148 3.72 4.27 -16.15
N ASN A 149 3.54 5.50 -15.64
CA ASN A 149 4.65 6.41 -15.33
C ASN A 149 5.59 5.81 -14.27
N ALA A 150 5.06 5.19 -13.21
CA ALA A 150 5.87 4.53 -12.19
C ALA A 150 6.71 3.39 -12.76
N THR A 151 6.13 2.56 -13.64
CA THR A 151 6.88 1.47 -14.30
C THR A 151 7.94 1.99 -15.27
N GLN A 152 7.68 3.10 -15.96
CA GLN A 152 8.68 3.74 -16.83
C GLN A 152 9.85 4.28 -15.99
N LEU A 153 9.57 4.97 -14.88
CA LEU A 153 10.60 5.49 -13.99
C LEU A 153 11.50 4.38 -13.42
N GLU A 154 10.91 3.24 -13.03
CA GLU A 154 11.70 2.10 -12.54
C GLU A 154 12.57 1.49 -13.65
N LYS A 155 12.06 1.39 -14.89
CA LYS A 155 12.88 0.97 -16.05
C LYS A 155 14.04 1.91 -16.30
N GLU A 156 13.82 3.22 -16.25
CA GLU A 156 14.89 4.22 -16.41
C GLU A 156 15.91 4.13 -15.27
N ARG A 157 15.45 3.92 -14.04
CA ARG A 157 16.31 3.70 -12.86
C ARG A 157 17.19 2.46 -13.02
N LEU A 158 16.66 1.35 -13.52
CA LEU A 158 17.43 0.13 -13.78
C LEU A 158 18.46 0.33 -14.88
N ARG A 159 18.11 1.03 -15.97
CA ARG A 159 19.08 1.38 -17.02
C ARG A 159 20.21 2.24 -16.46
N PHE A 160 19.89 3.25 -15.66
CA PHE A 160 20.88 4.09 -15.00
C PHE A 160 21.77 3.29 -14.04
N ALA A 161 21.20 2.35 -13.27
CA ALA A 161 21.98 1.49 -12.40
C ALA A 161 22.94 0.57 -13.17
N SER A 162 22.52 0.05 -14.34
CA SER A 162 23.38 -0.76 -15.23
C SER A 162 24.55 0.06 -15.76
N THR A 163 24.30 1.25 -16.30
CA THR A 163 25.36 2.13 -16.80
C THR A 163 26.28 2.60 -15.68
N GLU A 164 25.74 2.88 -14.49
CA GLU A 164 26.52 3.23 -13.31
C GLU A 164 27.47 2.10 -12.89
N ARG A 165 27.01 0.84 -12.97
CA ARG A 165 27.83 -0.35 -12.70
C ARG A 165 28.94 -0.52 -13.73
N GLU A 166 28.64 -0.40 -15.02
CA GLU A 166 29.63 -0.48 -16.11
C GLU A 166 30.70 0.61 -15.96
N VAL A 167 30.29 1.84 -15.66
CA VAL A 167 31.21 2.95 -15.42
C VAL A 167 32.05 2.66 -14.17
N TYR A 168 31.45 2.21 -13.07
CA TYR A 168 32.21 1.85 -11.86
C TYR A 168 33.25 0.75 -12.12
N GLN A 169 32.89 -0.31 -12.85
CA GLN A 169 33.83 -1.39 -13.24
C GLN A 169 34.98 -0.89 -14.10
N SER A 170 34.77 0.16 -14.91
CA SER A 170 35.85 0.81 -15.65
C SER A 170 36.77 1.69 -14.79
N LEU A 171 36.34 2.04 -13.57
CA LEU A 171 37.03 2.94 -12.65
C LEU A 171 37.77 2.22 -11.51
N ILE A 172 37.62 0.91 -11.35
CA ILE A 172 38.30 0.12 -10.31
C ILE A 172 39.66 -0.41 -10.78
N CYS A 173 40.50 -0.83 -9.84
CA CYS A 173 41.78 -1.44 -10.19
C CYS A 173 41.58 -2.79 -10.88
N GLY A 174 42.12 -2.96 -12.08
CA GLY A 174 42.02 -4.22 -12.84
C GLY A 174 42.80 -5.42 -12.29
N ILE A 175 43.45 -5.31 -11.13
CA ILE A 175 44.19 -6.41 -10.46
C ILE A 175 43.48 -6.81 -9.16
N CYS A 176 43.32 -5.88 -8.22
CA CYS A 176 42.67 -6.18 -6.94
C CYS A 176 41.14 -6.06 -6.99
N ILE A 177 40.58 -5.53 -8.10
CA ILE A 177 39.13 -5.35 -8.30
C ILE A 177 38.54 -4.49 -7.17
N ASP A 178 39.34 -3.56 -6.65
CA ASP A 178 38.99 -2.72 -5.51
C ASP A 178 39.21 -1.24 -5.84
N ALA A 179 38.28 -0.42 -5.35
CA ALA A 179 38.30 1.03 -5.42
C ALA A 179 38.81 1.68 -4.12
N ASP A 180 38.84 0.96 -3.00
CA ASP A 180 39.38 1.45 -1.71
C ASP A 180 40.88 1.74 -1.84
N GLY A 181 41.65 0.80 -2.40
CA GLY A 181 43.07 1.01 -2.69
C GLY A 181 43.40 2.17 -3.65
N LEU A 182 42.43 2.64 -4.44
CA LEU A 182 42.55 3.82 -5.31
C LEU A 182 42.27 5.15 -4.58
N LEU A 183 41.56 5.11 -3.45
CA LEU A 183 41.08 6.26 -2.70
C LEU A 183 41.78 6.44 -1.33
N ASP A 184 42.44 5.41 -0.81
CA ASP A 184 43.00 5.36 0.56
C ASP A 184 44.28 6.17 0.80
N THR A 185 44.82 6.88 -0.19
CA THR A 185 46.00 7.73 0.04
C THR A 185 45.78 9.14 -0.49
N ASP A 186 45.99 10.12 0.38
CA ASP A 186 45.87 11.56 0.10
C ASP A 186 46.91 12.10 -0.92
N GLY A 187 47.71 11.25 -1.55
CA GLY A 187 48.68 11.64 -2.59
C GLY A 187 48.21 11.27 -4.00
N ASP A 188 48.50 12.10 -5.00
CA ASP A 188 48.21 11.92 -6.44
C ASP A 188 48.81 10.66 -7.09
N ASP A 189 49.56 9.88 -6.32
CA ASP A 189 50.38 8.78 -6.79
C ASP A 189 49.77 7.38 -6.62
N SER A 190 48.61 7.20 -5.96
CA SER A 190 48.05 5.84 -5.74
C SER A 190 47.38 5.21 -6.94
N MET A 191 46.90 6.03 -7.87
CA MET A 191 46.18 5.56 -9.04
C MET A 191 47.06 5.74 -10.28
N ILE A 192 47.27 4.66 -11.02
CA ILE A 192 48.04 4.67 -12.25
C ILE A 192 47.10 4.32 -13.40
N VAL A 193 46.96 5.27 -14.33
CA VAL A 193 46.29 5.03 -15.62
C VAL A 193 47.36 4.72 -16.66
N THR A 194 47.28 3.52 -17.24
CA THR A 194 48.19 3.09 -18.31
C THR A 194 47.86 3.80 -19.64
N ARG A 195 48.79 3.82 -20.60
CA ARG A 195 48.54 4.41 -21.93
C ARG A 195 47.38 3.76 -22.69
N CYS A 196 47.09 2.49 -22.40
CA CYS A 196 45.95 1.78 -22.96
C CYS A 196 44.64 2.05 -22.21
N GLY A 197 44.63 2.97 -21.24
CA GLY A 197 43.42 3.41 -20.52
C GLY A 197 43.06 2.61 -19.27
N HIS A 198 43.77 1.51 -18.96
CA HIS A 198 43.46 0.68 -17.78
C HIS A 198 44.00 1.29 -16.50
N ILE A 199 43.23 1.15 -15.42
CA ILE A 199 43.47 1.77 -14.11
C ILE A 199 43.96 0.72 -13.11
N PHE A 200 45.01 1.07 -12.35
CA PHE A 200 45.58 0.20 -11.32
C PHE A 200 45.98 0.96 -10.06
N CYS A 201 45.91 0.30 -8.91
CA CYS A 201 46.58 0.76 -7.69
C CYS A 201 48.11 0.69 -7.89
N LYS A 202 48.85 1.68 -7.39
CA LYS A 202 50.32 1.73 -7.46
C LYS A 202 50.98 0.50 -6.86
N THR A 203 50.43 -0.04 -5.77
CA THR A 203 50.90 -1.28 -5.13
C THR A 203 50.72 -2.49 -6.04
N CYS A 204 49.54 -2.65 -6.62
CA CYS A 204 49.21 -3.77 -7.50
C CYS A 204 50.03 -3.75 -8.78
N LEU A 205 50.21 -2.58 -9.39
CA LEU A 205 51.00 -2.47 -10.62
C LEU A 205 52.50 -2.71 -10.36
N LYS A 206 53.04 -2.22 -9.23
CA LYS A 206 54.44 -2.49 -8.84
C LYS A 206 54.71 -3.97 -8.59
N GLY A 207 53.77 -4.67 -7.93
CA GLY A 207 53.91 -6.10 -7.64
C GLY A 207 53.77 -7.01 -8.87
N ALA A 208 53.25 -6.50 -9.98
CA ALA A 208 53.06 -7.30 -11.19
C ALA A 208 54.35 -7.49 -12.02
N GLU A 209 55.46 -6.82 -11.68
CA GLU A 209 56.82 -6.94 -12.27
C GLU A 209 56.90 -6.95 -13.82
N ASN A 210 55.86 -6.50 -14.52
CA ASN A 210 55.74 -6.59 -15.96
C ASN A 210 55.84 -5.21 -16.62
N THR A 211 56.56 -5.09 -17.74
CA THR A 211 56.64 -3.87 -18.57
C THR A 211 55.42 -3.67 -19.48
N VAL A 212 54.43 -4.54 -19.35
CA VAL A 212 53.24 -4.64 -20.20
C VAL A 212 52.00 -4.52 -19.31
N CYS A 213 50.94 -3.89 -19.81
CA CYS A 213 49.68 -3.79 -19.07
C CYS A 213 49.13 -5.19 -18.70
N PRO A 214 48.89 -5.48 -17.41
CA PRO A 214 48.38 -6.80 -16.97
C PRO A 214 47.01 -7.17 -17.55
N PHE A 215 46.20 -6.16 -17.92
CA PHE A 215 44.84 -6.38 -18.41
C PHE A 215 44.79 -6.69 -19.91
N CYS A 216 45.38 -5.84 -20.76
CA CYS A 216 45.30 -6.00 -22.21
C CYS A 216 46.57 -6.55 -22.88
N ARG A 217 47.64 -6.76 -22.11
CA ARG A 217 48.95 -7.27 -22.60
C ARG A 217 49.56 -6.47 -23.75
N SER A 218 49.15 -5.21 -23.94
CA SER A 218 49.66 -4.36 -25.02
C SER A 218 51.07 -3.86 -24.72
N THR A 219 52.00 -4.11 -25.63
CA THR A 219 53.41 -3.66 -25.59
C THR A 219 53.58 -2.17 -25.95
N LYS A 220 52.51 -1.48 -26.35
CA LYS A 220 52.54 -0.05 -26.73
C LYS A 220 52.79 0.92 -25.54
N GLY A 221 53.01 0.39 -24.33
CA GLY A 221 53.09 1.16 -23.11
C GLY A 221 54.36 0.89 -22.31
N THR A 222 55.49 1.47 -22.73
CA THR A 222 56.45 1.92 -21.72
C THR A 222 55.70 2.85 -20.77
N PHE A 223 55.63 2.49 -19.49
CA PHE A 223 54.84 3.20 -18.48
C PHE A 223 55.24 4.69 -18.45
N PRO A 224 54.35 5.63 -18.82
CA PRO A 224 54.57 7.02 -18.48
C PRO A 224 54.44 7.18 -16.97
N LYS A 225 55.07 8.22 -16.43
CA LYS A 225 54.76 8.75 -15.10
C LYS A 225 53.25 8.79 -14.89
N ALA A 226 52.80 8.39 -13.70
CA ALA A 226 51.40 8.41 -13.28
C ALA A 226 50.72 9.70 -13.77
N ILE A 227 49.77 9.57 -14.69
CA ILE A 227 48.93 10.69 -15.07
C ILE A 227 47.84 10.75 -14.02
N SER A 228 48.00 11.65 -13.05
CA SER A 228 46.88 12.06 -12.20
C SER A 228 45.81 12.64 -13.12
N VAL A 229 44.63 12.02 -13.15
CA VAL A 229 43.45 12.55 -13.83
C VAL A 229 42.52 13.10 -12.74
N PRO A 230 42.46 14.43 -12.54
CA PRO A 230 41.68 15.04 -11.46
C PRO A 230 40.17 14.68 -11.44
N GLY A 231 39.64 14.13 -12.54
CA GLY A 231 38.24 13.69 -12.66
C GLY A 231 37.93 12.29 -12.12
N ILE A 232 38.86 11.33 -12.23
CA ILE A 232 38.55 9.90 -11.96
C ILE A 232 38.32 9.67 -10.47
N ARG A 233 39.12 10.27 -9.59
CA ARG A 233 38.92 10.18 -8.13
C ARG A 233 37.64 10.85 -7.67
N SER A 234 37.31 11.99 -8.26
CA SER A 234 36.08 12.71 -7.97
C SER A 234 34.86 11.91 -8.40
N ALA A 235 34.92 11.27 -9.57
CA ALA A 235 33.93 10.31 -10.03
C ALA A 235 33.82 9.12 -9.05
N LEU A 236 34.93 8.44 -8.73
CA LEU A 236 34.95 7.32 -7.77
C LEU A 236 34.36 7.68 -6.40
N ARG A 237 34.67 8.88 -5.89
CA ARG A 237 34.07 9.40 -4.64
C ARG A 237 32.58 9.64 -4.79
N ALA A 238 32.12 10.23 -5.90
CA ALA A 238 30.70 10.42 -6.18
C ALA A 238 29.95 9.07 -6.27
N PHE A 239 30.49 8.10 -7.01
CA PHE A 239 29.94 6.74 -7.11
C PHE A 239 29.85 6.05 -5.74
N LYS A 240 30.92 6.10 -4.93
CA LYS A 240 30.88 5.56 -3.55
C LYS A 240 29.87 6.32 -2.68
N GLY A 241 29.74 7.63 -2.86
CA GLY A 241 28.72 8.45 -2.23
C GLY A 241 27.31 7.97 -2.56
N HIS A 242 27.02 7.72 -3.85
CA HIS A 242 25.74 7.19 -4.31
C HIS A 242 25.47 5.77 -3.77
N GLN A 243 26.45 4.87 -3.80
CA GLN A 243 26.31 3.53 -3.23
C GLN A 243 26.04 3.57 -1.73
N THR A 244 26.73 4.46 -1.00
CA THR A 244 26.51 4.67 0.44
C THR A 244 25.12 5.22 0.71
N ALA A 245 24.67 6.22 -0.06
CA ALA A 245 23.34 6.79 0.04
C ALA A 245 22.24 5.74 -0.21
N ARG A 246 22.38 4.92 -1.25
CA ARG A 246 21.46 3.81 -1.54
C ARG A 246 21.46 2.77 -0.43
N ARG A 247 22.63 2.42 0.12
CA ARG A 247 22.74 1.49 1.26
C ARG A 247 22.03 2.06 2.50
N VAL A 248 22.19 3.35 2.78
CA VAL A 248 21.47 4.02 3.89
C VAL A 248 19.97 4.02 3.63
N GLU A 249 19.52 4.38 2.43
CA GLU A 249 18.11 4.36 2.05
C GLU A 249 17.49 2.96 2.23
N ARG A 250 18.19 1.90 1.82
CA ARG A 250 17.75 0.50 2.01
C ARG A 250 17.62 0.15 3.49
N LYS A 251 18.64 0.46 4.30
CA LYS A 251 18.61 0.24 5.75
C LYS A 251 17.45 1.00 6.41
N THR A 252 17.20 2.23 5.98
CA THR A 252 16.07 3.06 6.46
C THR A 252 14.73 2.42 6.11
N LYS A 253 14.55 1.94 4.87
CA LYS A 253 13.33 1.24 4.46
C LYS A 253 13.09 -0.02 5.29
N LEU A 254 14.12 -0.85 5.48
CA LEU A 254 14.03 -2.08 6.27
C LEU A 254 13.74 -1.77 7.75
N PHE A 255 14.41 -0.77 8.32
CA PHE A 255 14.15 -0.28 9.67
C PHE A 255 12.70 0.19 9.83
N ASN A 256 12.22 1.05 8.94
CA ASN A 256 10.85 1.57 9.00
C ASN A 256 9.81 0.46 8.86
N LYS A 257 10.04 -0.52 7.97
CA LYS A 257 9.18 -1.70 7.82
C LYS A 257 9.08 -2.48 9.13
N ARG A 258 10.22 -2.82 9.74
CA ARG A 258 10.29 -3.57 11.00
C ARG A 258 9.69 -2.78 12.16
N THR A 259 9.91 -1.48 12.24
CA THR A 259 9.32 -0.60 13.27
C THR A 259 7.81 -0.51 13.14
N ALA A 260 7.29 -0.40 11.90
CA ALA A 260 5.85 -0.43 11.65
C ALA A 260 5.25 -1.77 12.08
N ARG A 261 5.90 -2.90 11.76
CA ARG A 261 5.45 -4.23 12.18
C ARG A 261 5.48 -4.41 13.69
N ALA A 262 6.56 -4.02 14.34
CA ALA A 262 6.70 -4.08 15.79
C ALA A 262 5.63 -3.23 16.52
N SER A 263 5.11 -2.18 15.86
CA SER A 263 4.02 -1.36 16.41
C SER A 263 2.64 -2.01 16.29
N GLN A 264 2.47 -2.99 15.38
CA GLN A 264 1.23 -3.74 15.19
C GLN A 264 1.11 -4.95 16.12
N LEU A 265 2.23 -5.46 16.64
CA LEU A 265 2.25 -6.59 17.57
C LEU A 265 1.87 -6.11 18.97
N THR A 266 0.64 -6.41 19.40
CA THR A 266 0.13 -6.17 20.75
C THR A 266 1.01 -6.90 21.78
N GLY A 267 1.50 -6.19 22.81
CA GLY A 267 2.29 -6.76 23.90
C GLY A 267 3.81 -6.65 23.74
N SER A 268 4.33 -6.37 22.55
CA SER A 268 5.78 -6.35 22.34
C SER A 268 6.42 -4.95 22.34
N ASN A 269 6.41 -4.29 23.49
CA ASN A 269 7.31 -3.14 23.73
C ASN A 269 8.78 -3.53 23.56
N PHE A 270 9.10 -4.82 23.74
CA PHE A 270 10.43 -5.36 23.55
C PHE A 270 10.96 -5.17 22.12
N HIS A 271 10.22 -5.62 21.09
CA HIS A 271 10.65 -5.46 19.69
C HIS A 271 10.88 -3.98 19.32
N ARG A 272 10.09 -3.06 19.86
CA ARG A 272 10.28 -1.61 19.66
C ARG A 272 11.56 -1.10 20.33
N ASP A 273 11.79 -1.42 21.61
CA ASP A 273 13.02 -1.04 22.34
C ASP A 273 14.27 -1.66 21.72
N MET A 274 14.18 -2.92 21.28
CA MET A 274 15.24 -3.61 20.54
C MET A 274 15.59 -2.86 19.25
N LEU A 275 14.58 -2.50 18.44
CA LEU A 275 14.79 -1.76 17.19
C LEU A 275 15.36 -0.37 17.44
N ASP A 276 14.86 0.36 18.44
CA ASP A 276 15.37 1.69 18.80
C ASP A 276 16.86 1.65 19.17
N LYS A 277 17.27 0.66 19.99
CA LYS A 277 18.66 0.44 20.36
C LYS A 277 19.55 0.04 19.18
N LEU A 278 19.05 -0.83 18.30
CA LEU A 278 19.79 -1.28 17.11
C LEU A 278 19.95 -0.16 16.07
N GLY A 279 18.91 0.65 15.90
CA GLY A 279 18.81 1.68 14.87
C GLY A 279 19.12 1.17 13.46
N LEU A 280 19.52 2.10 12.59
CA LEU A 280 19.97 1.77 11.22
C LEU A 280 21.25 0.92 11.20
N GLY A 281 22.11 1.06 12.22
CA GLY A 281 23.37 0.33 12.32
C GLY A 281 23.20 -1.18 12.49
N GLY A 282 22.12 -1.60 13.16
CA GLY A 282 21.75 -3.00 13.34
C GLY A 282 21.05 -3.65 12.15
N MET A 283 20.68 -2.88 11.12
CA MET A 283 20.06 -3.41 9.91
C MET A 283 21.11 -4.03 8.98
N SER A 284 20.80 -5.21 8.44
CA SER A 284 21.58 -5.85 7.38
C SER A 284 21.54 -4.99 6.11
N SER A 285 22.61 -5.06 5.33
CA SER A 285 22.65 -4.48 3.98
C SER A 285 22.23 -5.52 2.95
N ASP A 286 21.22 -6.34 3.21
CA ASP A 286 20.82 -7.43 2.33
C ASP A 286 20.67 -6.95 0.87
N GLU A 287 21.31 -7.67 -0.04
CA GLU A 287 21.37 -7.34 -1.45
C GLU A 287 20.72 -8.47 -2.24
N SER A 288 19.62 -8.18 -2.91
CA SER A 288 19.36 -8.75 -4.23
C SER A 288 19.98 -7.77 -5.22
N ASP A 289 21.24 -8.00 -5.55
CA ASP A 289 21.88 -7.31 -6.66
C ASP A 289 21.04 -7.64 -7.90
N GLY A 290 20.44 -6.64 -8.55
CA GLY A 290 19.40 -6.81 -9.57
C GLY A 290 19.87 -7.42 -10.90
N GLY A 291 20.44 -8.63 -10.85
CA GLY A 291 20.68 -9.48 -12.00
C GLY A 291 19.42 -10.22 -12.45
N GLU A 292 19.45 -10.75 -13.68
CA GLU A 292 18.33 -11.43 -14.35
C GLU A 292 17.79 -12.66 -13.56
N GLU A 293 18.57 -13.22 -12.63
CA GLU A 293 18.11 -14.16 -11.62
C GLU A 293 18.57 -13.70 -10.22
N PRO A 294 17.68 -13.09 -9.40
CA PRO A 294 18.07 -12.57 -8.10
C PRO A 294 18.22 -13.72 -7.12
N VAL A 295 19.43 -14.28 -7.00
CA VAL A 295 19.74 -15.13 -5.84
C VAL A 295 19.85 -14.21 -4.62
N PRO A 296 18.95 -14.33 -3.61
CA PRO A 296 18.98 -13.45 -2.46
C PRO A 296 20.27 -13.70 -1.65
N THR A 297 21.16 -12.71 -1.62
CA THR A 297 22.38 -12.78 -0.83
C THR A 297 22.12 -12.12 0.52
N VAL A 298 22.01 -12.94 1.56
CA VAL A 298 21.82 -12.44 2.93
C VAL A 298 23.18 -12.12 3.53
N CYS A 299 23.47 -10.82 3.67
CA CYS A 299 24.64 -10.34 4.39
C CYS A 299 24.47 -10.61 5.90
N GLN A 300 25.20 -11.58 6.44
CA GLN A 300 25.20 -11.85 7.87
C GLN A 300 26.05 -10.81 8.60
N VAL A 301 25.50 -10.25 9.68
CA VAL A 301 26.20 -9.28 10.52
C VAL A 301 26.96 -10.05 11.61
N PRO A 302 28.30 -10.19 11.51
CA PRO A 302 29.05 -11.17 12.31
C PRO A 302 29.07 -10.84 13.81
N TRP A 303 28.84 -9.58 14.17
CA TRP A 303 28.79 -9.14 15.55
C TRP A 303 27.45 -9.37 16.22
N ARG A 304 26.36 -9.55 15.45
CA ARG A 304 24.99 -9.62 15.96
C ARG A 304 24.67 -11.04 16.41
N SER A 305 24.03 -11.18 17.57
CA SER A 305 23.67 -12.50 18.07
C SER A 305 22.64 -13.20 17.15
N PRO A 306 22.68 -14.54 17.05
CA PRO A 306 21.72 -15.33 16.30
C PRO A 306 20.28 -15.10 16.78
N HIS A 307 20.10 -14.89 18.09
CA HIS A 307 18.79 -14.64 18.67
C HIS A 307 18.18 -13.32 18.17
N ILE A 308 18.94 -12.22 18.20
CA ILE A 308 18.48 -10.94 17.61
C ILE A 308 18.22 -11.08 16.11
N THR A 309 19.06 -11.83 15.40
CA THR A 309 18.86 -12.07 13.97
C THR A 309 17.54 -12.82 13.71
N LYS A 310 17.20 -13.81 14.55
CA LYS A 310 15.92 -14.53 14.50
C LYS A 310 14.74 -13.58 14.71
N LEU A 311 14.77 -12.77 15.78
CA LEU A 311 13.70 -11.80 16.09
C LEU A 311 13.52 -10.78 14.95
N LEU A 312 14.61 -10.33 14.31
CA LEU A 312 14.51 -9.45 13.15
C LEU A 312 13.85 -10.12 11.94
N HIS A 313 14.09 -11.42 11.72
CA HIS A 313 13.42 -12.17 10.65
C HIS A 313 11.94 -12.43 10.97
N GLU A 314 11.58 -12.68 12.23
CA GLU A 314 10.17 -12.81 12.65
C GLU A 314 9.36 -11.53 12.36
N LEU A 315 10.01 -10.36 12.41
CA LEU A 315 9.40 -9.09 11.99
C LEU A 315 9.30 -8.93 10.46
N ASP A 316 10.07 -9.69 9.70
CA ASP A 316 10.04 -9.67 8.22
C ASP A 316 9.00 -10.67 7.66
N ASP A 317 8.71 -11.76 8.38
CA ASP A 317 7.90 -12.93 7.99
C ASP A 317 6.37 -12.69 8.03
N THR A 318 5.85 -11.88 7.09
CA THR A 318 4.40 -11.78 6.82
C THR A 318 3.97 -12.38 5.47
N GLY A 319 4.81 -13.21 4.84
CA GLY A 319 4.55 -13.83 3.53
C GLY A 319 4.49 -15.36 3.58
N SER A 320 3.66 -15.95 2.71
CA SER A 320 3.45 -17.41 2.59
C SER A 320 4.77 -18.18 2.47
N PRO A 321 4.93 -19.37 3.10
CA PRO A 321 6.16 -20.16 3.09
C PRO A 321 6.66 -20.57 1.70
N ALA A 322 5.82 -20.48 0.67
CA ALA A 322 6.09 -20.97 -0.68
C ALA A 322 7.13 -20.15 -1.48
N GLU A 323 7.44 -18.91 -1.07
CA GLU A 323 8.40 -18.04 -1.77
C GLU A 323 9.83 -18.12 -1.22
N ARG A 324 10.08 -19.00 -0.24
CA ARG A 324 11.39 -19.18 0.41
C ARG A 324 12.34 -20.03 -0.45
N GLN A 325 12.70 -19.55 -1.64
CA GLN A 325 13.77 -20.18 -2.40
C GLN A 325 15.15 -19.74 -1.89
N HIS A 326 15.83 -20.70 -1.26
CA HIS A 326 17.28 -20.86 -1.14
C HIS A 326 18.13 -19.59 -0.96
N VAL A 327 18.46 -19.27 0.30
CA VAL A 327 19.65 -18.46 0.61
C VAL A 327 20.89 -19.29 0.29
N VAL A 328 21.53 -19.01 -0.84
CA VAL A 328 22.66 -19.83 -1.34
C VAL A 328 24.00 -19.39 -0.73
N HIS A 329 24.16 -18.12 -0.34
CA HIS A 329 25.42 -17.62 0.22
C HIS A 329 25.23 -16.59 1.35
N ALA A 330 25.80 -16.90 2.53
CA ALA A 330 25.95 -15.96 3.63
C ALA A 330 27.32 -15.28 3.55
N MET A 331 27.35 -14.01 3.16
CA MET A 331 28.58 -13.22 3.15
C MET A 331 28.71 -12.44 4.47
N PRO A 332 29.89 -12.43 5.11
CA PRO A 332 30.10 -11.64 6.32
C PRO A 332 30.06 -10.15 5.96
N SER A 333 29.15 -9.41 6.59
CA SER A 333 29.05 -7.97 6.44
C SER A 333 30.23 -7.26 7.11
N SER A 334 30.77 -6.24 6.44
CA SER A 334 31.73 -5.29 7.03
C SER A 334 31.09 -4.23 7.93
N SER A 335 29.79 -4.34 8.21
CA SER A 335 29.06 -3.39 9.06
C SER A 335 29.69 -3.30 10.45
N LYS A 336 30.01 -2.07 10.87
CA LYS A 336 30.55 -1.79 12.21
C LYS A 336 29.53 -2.22 13.28
N ALA A 337 30.04 -2.73 14.39
CA ALA A 337 29.22 -3.07 15.54
C ALA A 337 28.62 -1.80 16.15
N VAL A 338 27.33 -1.86 16.48
CA VAL A 338 26.63 -0.76 17.16
C VAL A 338 27.12 -0.72 18.61
N PRO A 339 27.58 0.45 19.11
CA PRO A 339 28.01 0.60 20.50
C PRO A 339 26.79 0.66 21.45
N CYS A 340 27.05 0.52 22.74
CA CYS A 340 26.07 0.68 23.81
C CYS A 340 24.91 -0.33 23.77
N LEU A 341 25.07 -1.50 23.14
CA LEU A 341 24.04 -2.54 23.19
C LEU A 341 24.20 -3.45 24.41
N PRO A 342 23.11 -4.11 24.85
CA PRO A 342 23.18 -5.20 25.82
C PRO A 342 24.12 -6.33 25.37
N ARG A 343 24.81 -6.95 26.33
CA ARG A 343 25.79 -8.01 26.02
C ARG A 343 25.23 -9.16 25.17
N ASN A 344 23.97 -9.53 25.37
CA ASN A 344 23.26 -10.58 24.65
C ASN A 344 22.84 -10.21 23.21
N PHE A 345 23.02 -8.94 22.80
CA PHE A 345 22.84 -8.53 21.41
C PHE A 345 24.06 -8.84 20.54
N TYR A 346 25.20 -9.09 21.18
CA TYR A 346 26.44 -9.47 20.49
C TYR A 346 26.60 -10.98 20.43
N GLU A 347 27.16 -11.47 19.34
CA GLU A 347 27.54 -12.87 19.21
C GLU A 347 28.70 -13.21 20.16
N ALA A 348 28.55 -14.27 20.96
CA ALA A 348 29.47 -14.57 22.06
C ALA A 348 30.90 -14.87 21.56
N LYS A 349 31.02 -15.65 20.48
CA LYS A 349 32.31 -15.97 19.86
C LYS A 349 32.99 -14.72 19.31
N TRP A 350 32.23 -13.89 18.58
CA TRP A 350 32.74 -12.63 18.05
C TRP A 350 33.19 -11.67 19.15
N LEU A 351 32.41 -11.54 20.21
CA LEU A 351 32.74 -10.63 21.32
C LEU A 351 34.01 -11.08 22.07
N SER A 352 34.21 -12.40 22.18
CA SER A 352 35.39 -12.97 22.83
C SER A 352 36.68 -12.77 22.04
N SER A 353 36.61 -12.71 20.70
CA SER A 353 37.78 -12.51 19.83
C SER A 353 38.29 -11.06 19.79
N LEU A 354 37.50 -10.11 20.30
CA LEU A 354 37.88 -8.71 20.33
C LEU A 354 38.95 -8.40 21.40
N SER A 355 39.86 -7.49 21.06
CA SER A 355 40.79 -6.91 22.02
C SER A 355 40.05 -6.16 23.14
N LYS A 356 40.71 -6.00 24.29
CA LYS A 356 40.15 -5.25 25.43
C LYS A 356 39.76 -3.82 25.05
N GLU A 357 40.54 -3.19 24.18
CA GLU A 357 40.28 -1.83 23.72
C GLU A 357 39.03 -1.73 22.83
N LYS A 358 38.88 -2.65 21.87
CA LYS A 358 37.67 -2.72 21.04
C LYS A 358 36.42 -2.96 21.90
N ARG A 359 36.51 -3.79 22.94
CA ARG A 359 35.41 -4.01 23.89
C ARG A 359 35.05 -2.78 24.71
N ARG A 360 36.03 -1.94 25.07
CA ARG A 360 35.78 -0.66 25.76
C ARG A 360 35.04 0.33 24.86
N ILE A 361 35.46 0.46 23.60
CA ILE A 361 34.81 1.34 22.61
C ILE A 361 33.33 0.99 22.43
N LEU A 362 32.98 -0.29 22.52
CA LEU A 362 31.59 -0.74 22.39
C LEU A 362 30.71 -0.40 23.62
N ALA A 363 31.28 0.01 24.75
CA ALA A 363 30.53 0.40 25.97
C ALA A 363 29.36 -0.56 26.31
N ILE A 364 29.67 -1.86 26.36
CA ILE A 364 28.67 -2.94 26.42
C ILE A 364 27.83 -2.85 27.70
N GLN A 365 26.51 -2.91 27.54
CA GLN A 365 25.55 -2.85 28.65
C GLN A 365 25.26 -4.25 29.25
N LYS A 366 24.59 -4.27 30.40
CA LYS A 366 24.13 -5.51 31.05
C LYS A 366 23.15 -6.25 30.13
N SER A 367 23.17 -7.58 30.17
CA SER A 367 22.23 -8.40 29.40
C SER A 367 20.78 -8.09 29.77
N VAL A 368 19.91 -8.10 28.76
CA VAL A 368 18.45 -8.00 28.91
C VAL A 368 17.83 -9.40 28.84
N ASP A 369 16.72 -9.64 29.52
CA ASP A 369 16.00 -10.91 29.41
C ASP A 369 15.15 -10.94 28.14
N PHE A 370 15.27 -12.01 27.35
CA PHE A 370 14.50 -12.21 26.12
C PHE A 370 13.19 -12.96 26.34
N THR A 371 12.97 -13.56 27.52
CA THR A 371 11.80 -14.41 27.81
C THR A 371 10.46 -13.68 27.77
N GLN A 372 10.44 -12.34 27.77
CA GLN A 372 9.22 -11.55 27.63
C GLN A 372 8.60 -11.58 26.21
N THR A 373 9.25 -12.23 25.23
CA THR A 373 8.73 -12.32 23.85
C THR A 373 7.98 -13.61 23.51
N GLU A 374 8.05 -14.66 24.34
CA GLU A 374 7.46 -15.98 24.01
C GLU A 374 5.97 -16.11 24.37
N ASP A 375 5.41 -15.20 25.20
CA ASP A 375 4.06 -15.34 25.77
C ASP A 375 2.94 -14.65 24.95
N THR A 376 3.17 -14.20 23.70
CA THR A 376 2.19 -13.35 22.98
C THR A 376 1.84 -13.78 21.55
N LEU A 377 2.17 -15.00 21.14
CA LEU A 377 1.85 -15.51 19.79
C LEU A 377 1.16 -16.88 19.77
N MET A 378 0.64 -17.33 20.91
CA MET A 378 -0.27 -18.47 20.98
C MET A 378 -1.59 -17.98 21.57
N ASP A 379 -2.69 -18.33 20.88
CA ASP A 379 -4.08 -18.24 21.31
C ASP A 379 -4.79 -16.88 21.15
N ASP A 380 -5.21 -16.57 19.92
CA ASP A 380 -6.49 -15.88 19.70
C ASP A 380 -7.19 -16.37 18.41
N ASP A 381 -7.04 -17.67 18.12
CA ASP A 381 -7.76 -18.39 17.07
C ASP A 381 -8.63 -19.48 17.73
N THR A 382 -9.46 -19.10 18.72
CA THR A 382 -10.66 -19.85 19.12
C THR A 382 -11.51 -19.05 20.11
N MET A 383 -12.53 -18.35 19.58
CA MET A 383 -13.92 -18.31 20.09
C MET A 383 -14.80 -17.50 19.14
#